data_AF-A0A421FY34-F1
#
_entry.id   AF-A0A421FY34-F1
#
_cell.length_a   1.000
_cell.length_b   1.000
_cell.length_c   1.000
_cell.angle_alpha   90.00
_cell.angle_beta   90.00
_cell.angle_gamma   90.00
#
_symmetry.space_group_name_H-M   'P 1'
#
loop_
_entity.id
_entity.type
_entity.pdbx_description
1 polymer ?
#
loop_
_entity_poly.entity_id
_entity_poly.type
_entity_poly.pdbx_seq_one_letter_code
_entity_poly.pdbx_strand_id
1 'polypeptide(L)'
;MPSLSKSQLQLSDDGAYQRIETPRAVSLVVDAPSKKTKNPATSNDESNSNSDHKKKPSLRSQMVHGGPTSFKFTHLYRFATPFDKLLLTVGVITAGANGALFPLMALVFGNVLTGFSHIPIDMDAVNKAALDFALIAIAMFFTDYLSYVTFYYSAERQMKVLRTEALKHMLYLDISWYDENDALQLSSRLTGDTVKIKDGMGQKLGDSLRFTVQFIAGFVIGFVRGWDITLVMACVMPFMTVSLGWLIKTLRIKSDWAQKVYAEAGSVAEETLGSIRTVASLNGEQKAITKFEDKVYAAEKENIALHKMSSVVFSMFLGS
;
A
#
# COMPACT_ATOMS: atom_id res chain seq x y z
N MET A 1 45.10 -31.82 -12.70
CA MET A 1 44.70 -33.24 -12.88
C MET A 1 44.61 -33.89 -11.51
N PRO A 2 43.73 -34.88 -11.26
CA PRO A 2 43.07 -35.74 -12.24
C PRO A 2 41.56 -35.50 -12.40
N SER A 3 41.08 -35.75 -13.62
CA SER A 3 39.66 -35.97 -13.93
C SER A 3 39.25 -37.37 -13.49
N LEU A 4 38.19 -37.51 -12.69
CA LEU A 4 37.65 -38.83 -12.32
C LEU A 4 36.49 -39.24 -13.23
N SER A 5 36.58 -40.49 -13.70
CA SER A 5 35.74 -41.10 -14.73
C SER A 5 34.29 -41.31 -14.27
N LYS A 6 33.35 -41.21 -15.21
CA LYS A 6 31.89 -41.43 -15.05
C LYS A 6 31.48 -42.90 -14.83
N SER A 7 32.40 -43.77 -14.39
CA SER A 7 32.29 -45.23 -14.50
C SER A 7 32.22 -46.00 -13.17
N GLN A 8 31.75 -45.37 -12.08
CA GLN A 8 31.64 -45.97 -10.74
C GLN A 8 30.34 -45.58 -10.02
N LEU A 9 29.20 -45.68 -10.70
CA LEU A 9 27.86 -45.64 -10.09
C LEU A 9 26.96 -46.71 -10.72
N GLN A 10 27.35 -47.98 -10.56
CA GLN A 10 26.38 -49.07 -10.58
C GLN A 10 25.64 -49.05 -9.24
N LEU A 11 24.42 -48.51 -9.23
CA LEU A 11 23.53 -48.65 -8.07
C LEU A 11 22.90 -50.04 -8.13
N SER A 12 22.91 -50.76 -7.01
CA SER A 12 22.37 -52.11 -6.89
C SER A 12 20.85 -52.11 -7.10
N ASP A 13 20.34 -53.08 -7.87
CA ASP A 13 18.94 -53.19 -8.30
C ASP A 13 18.03 -53.82 -7.24
N ASP A 14 18.18 -53.40 -5.98
CA ASP A 14 17.57 -54.06 -4.82
C ASP A 14 17.01 -53.04 -3.82
N GLY A 15 16.09 -52.21 -4.31
CA GLY A 15 15.40 -51.19 -3.55
C GLY A 15 13.98 -50.99 -4.06
N ALA A 16 13.02 -51.69 -3.47
CA ALA A 16 11.61 -51.54 -3.81
C ALA A 16 11.13 -50.10 -3.53
N TYR A 17 10.94 -49.31 -4.60
CA TYR A 17 10.36 -47.97 -4.51
C TYR A 17 8.91 -48.06 -4.05
N GLN A 18 8.68 -47.97 -2.75
CA GLN A 18 7.33 -47.93 -2.19
C GLN A 18 6.69 -46.58 -2.54
N ARG A 19 5.91 -46.59 -3.63
CA ARG A 19 5.17 -45.44 -4.13
C ARG A 19 4.14 -45.02 -3.06
N ILE A 20 4.41 -43.93 -2.36
CA ILE A 20 3.44 -43.33 -1.44
C ILE A 20 2.34 -42.69 -2.28
N GLU A 21 1.27 -43.43 -2.52
CA GLU A 21 0.08 -42.91 -3.19
C GLU A 21 -0.64 -41.95 -2.23
N THR A 22 -0.64 -40.67 -2.57
CA THR A 22 -1.43 -39.68 -1.83
C THR A 22 -2.90 -39.80 -2.24
N PRO A 23 -3.88 -39.53 -1.34
CA PRO A 23 -5.30 -39.81 -1.59
C PRO A 23 -5.95 -39.09 -2.78
N ARG A 24 -5.24 -38.16 -3.44
CA ARG A 24 -5.74 -37.38 -4.59
C ARG A 24 -5.68 -38.13 -5.93
N ALA A 25 -5.04 -39.30 -6.00
CA ALA A 25 -4.89 -40.06 -7.25
C ALA A 25 -6.16 -40.82 -7.70
N VAL A 26 -7.16 -41.02 -6.83
CA VAL A 26 -8.34 -41.85 -7.12
C VAL A 26 -9.65 -41.05 -7.01
N SER A 27 -9.85 -40.10 -7.92
CA SER A 27 -11.18 -39.51 -8.17
C SER A 27 -11.36 -39.05 -9.63
N LEU A 28 -10.97 -39.89 -10.58
CA LEU A 28 -11.45 -39.83 -11.97
C LEU A 28 -12.25 -41.10 -12.28
N VAL A 29 -13.46 -41.16 -11.74
CA VAL A 29 -14.51 -42.09 -12.18
C VAL A 29 -15.70 -41.25 -12.61
N VAL A 30 -16.14 -41.50 -13.84
CA VAL A 30 -17.23 -40.80 -14.52
C VAL A 30 -18.56 -41.55 -14.30
N ASP A 31 -19.63 -40.79 -14.11
CA ASP A 31 -21.06 -41.14 -14.19
C ASP A 31 -21.68 -42.24 -13.30
N ALA A 32 -22.60 -41.83 -12.41
CA ALA A 32 -23.96 -42.39 -12.26
C ALA A 32 -24.85 -41.46 -11.38
N PRO A 33 -26.19 -41.41 -11.56
CA PRO A 33 -27.00 -40.28 -11.10
C PRO A 33 -27.54 -40.40 -9.65
N SER A 34 -27.58 -39.26 -8.94
CA SER A 34 -28.24 -39.15 -7.63
C SER A 34 -29.78 -39.06 -7.74
N LYS A 35 -30.48 -39.72 -6.82
CA LYS A 35 -31.95 -39.83 -6.79
C LYS A 35 -32.63 -38.49 -6.48
N LYS A 36 -33.68 -38.16 -7.24
CA LYS A 36 -34.60 -37.06 -6.92
C LYS A 36 -35.58 -37.49 -5.81
N THR A 37 -35.64 -36.72 -4.73
CA THR A 37 -36.77 -36.75 -3.80
C THR A 37 -37.79 -35.68 -4.20
N LYS A 38 -38.96 -36.12 -4.66
CA LYS A 38 -40.20 -35.34 -4.87
C LYS A 38 -40.82 -35.01 -3.49
N ASN A 39 -41.59 -33.95 -3.22
CA ASN A 39 -42.70 -33.26 -3.95
C ASN A 39 -43.16 -32.05 -3.05
N PRO A 40 -44.22 -31.25 -3.35
CA PRO A 40 -44.70 -30.71 -4.63
C PRO A 40 -45.18 -29.22 -4.58
N ALA A 41 -45.49 -28.63 -5.76
CA ALA A 41 -46.43 -27.51 -6.03
C ALA A 41 -46.16 -26.12 -5.36
N THR A 42 -46.38 -24.94 -5.97
CA THR A 42 -46.94 -24.49 -7.29
C THR A 42 -46.41 -23.04 -7.52
N SER A 43 -46.50 -22.36 -8.67
CA SER A 43 -47.16 -22.60 -9.96
C SER A 43 -46.29 -22.11 -11.15
N ASN A 44 -46.91 -21.76 -12.28
CA ASN A 44 -46.27 -21.22 -13.50
C ASN A 44 -46.22 -19.68 -13.49
N ASP A 45 -45.24 -19.09 -14.18
CA ASP A 45 -45.53 -18.27 -15.38
C ASP A 45 -44.28 -18.07 -16.27
N GLU A 46 -44.48 -17.47 -17.45
CA GLU A 46 -43.71 -17.75 -18.66
C GLU A 46 -42.36 -17.02 -18.84
N SER A 47 -41.66 -17.47 -19.88
CA SER A 47 -40.38 -17.00 -20.39
C SER A 47 -40.22 -15.49 -20.54
N ASN A 48 -39.05 -14.97 -20.14
CA ASN A 48 -38.39 -13.94 -20.94
C ASN A 48 -36.86 -14.05 -20.88
N SER A 49 -36.22 -13.87 -22.03
CA SER A 49 -34.77 -13.96 -22.22
C SER A 49 -34.13 -12.57 -22.26
N ASN A 50 -33.29 -12.22 -21.29
CA ASN A 50 -32.03 -11.48 -21.54
C ASN A 50 -31.17 -11.24 -20.29
N SER A 51 -29.86 -11.08 -20.54
CA SER A 51 -28.86 -10.38 -19.72
C SER A 51 -28.90 -10.53 -18.19
N ASP A 52 -27.93 -11.29 -17.65
CA ASP A 52 -26.87 -10.65 -16.83
C ASP A 52 -25.70 -11.60 -16.54
N HIS A 53 -24.56 -11.37 -17.18
CA HIS A 53 -23.28 -11.94 -16.74
C HIS A 53 -22.80 -11.18 -15.49
N LYS A 54 -23.43 -11.46 -14.34
CA LYS A 54 -22.93 -11.00 -13.03
C LYS A 54 -21.51 -11.51 -12.84
N LYS A 55 -20.52 -10.63 -13.05
CA LYS A 55 -19.11 -10.86 -12.73
C LYS A 55 -19.05 -11.39 -11.30
N LYS A 56 -18.59 -12.63 -11.11
CA LYS A 56 -18.33 -13.17 -9.77
C LYS A 56 -17.42 -12.17 -9.04
N PRO A 57 -17.76 -11.74 -7.82
CA PRO A 57 -16.92 -10.80 -7.08
C PRO A 57 -15.55 -11.44 -6.87
N SER A 58 -14.49 -10.64 -6.90
CA SER A 58 -13.13 -11.15 -6.67
C SER A 58 -13.03 -11.80 -5.28
N LEU A 59 -12.17 -12.82 -5.14
CA LEU A 59 -11.92 -13.49 -3.86
C LEU A 59 -11.61 -12.51 -2.70
N ARG A 60 -10.96 -11.38 -3.04
CA ARG A 60 -10.70 -10.25 -2.12
C ARG A 60 -11.99 -9.63 -1.54
N SER A 61 -13.10 -9.65 -2.24
CA SER A 61 -14.40 -9.16 -1.76
C SER A 61 -15.14 -10.20 -0.91
N GLN A 62 -15.06 -11.49 -1.23
CA GLN A 62 -15.73 -12.54 -0.44
C GLN A 62 -15.06 -12.74 0.93
N MET A 63 -13.74 -12.77 0.98
CA MET A 63 -12.97 -12.90 2.23
C MET A 63 -13.07 -11.69 3.18
N VAL A 64 -13.66 -10.56 2.75
CA VAL A 64 -13.85 -9.37 3.61
C VAL A 64 -15.14 -9.47 4.45
N HIS A 65 -16.08 -10.36 4.12
CA HIS A 65 -17.39 -10.40 4.76
C HIS A 65 -17.47 -11.18 6.10
N GLY A 66 -16.35 -11.66 6.65
CA GLY A 66 -16.32 -12.39 7.93
C GLY A 66 -15.79 -11.62 9.15
N GLY A 67 -15.18 -10.44 8.97
CA GLY A 67 -14.56 -9.66 10.05
C GLY A 67 -15.20 -8.27 10.23
N PRO A 68 -15.07 -7.64 11.41
CA PRO A 68 -15.60 -6.29 11.63
C PRO A 68 -14.94 -5.30 10.67
N THR A 69 -15.75 -4.61 9.87
CA THR A 69 -15.32 -3.73 8.76
C THR A 69 -14.69 -2.41 9.21
N SER A 70 -14.44 -2.24 10.52
CA SER A 70 -13.76 -1.09 11.10
C SER A 70 -12.93 -1.52 12.30
N PHE A 71 -11.60 -1.37 12.18
CA PHE A 71 -10.66 -1.57 13.28
C PHE A 71 -10.15 -0.20 13.73
N LYS A 72 -10.21 0.10 15.03
CA LYS A 72 -9.59 1.32 15.57
C LYS A 72 -8.08 1.25 15.34
N PHE A 73 -7.46 2.36 14.91
CA PHE A 73 -6.02 2.42 14.62
C PHE A 73 -5.14 1.99 15.81
N THR A 74 -5.63 2.15 17.04
CA THR A 74 -4.97 1.67 18.26
C THR A 74 -4.82 0.14 18.35
N HIS A 75 -5.66 -0.64 17.65
CA HIS A 75 -5.50 -2.11 17.62
C HIS A 75 -4.30 -2.57 16.78
N LEU A 76 -3.80 -1.74 15.87
CA LEU A 76 -2.54 -2.01 15.14
C LEU A 76 -1.36 -2.12 16.13
N TYR A 77 -1.41 -1.34 17.22
CA TYR A 77 -0.43 -1.33 18.31
C TYR A 77 -0.74 -2.33 19.45
N ARG A 78 -1.61 -3.33 19.23
CA ARG A 78 -2.00 -4.31 20.27
C ARG A 78 -0.81 -5.09 20.85
N PHE A 79 0.23 -5.32 20.05
CA PHE A 79 1.42 -6.07 20.45
C PHE A 79 2.56 -5.19 21.00
N ALA A 80 2.34 -3.88 21.19
CA ALA A 80 3.33 -2.96 21.72
C ALA A 80 3.68 -3.28 23.19
N THR A 81 4.93 -3.68 23.44
CA THR A 81 5.49 -3.86 24.79
C THR A 81 5.63 -2.50 25.50
N PRO A 82 5.80 -2.44 26.83
CA PRO A 82 6.05 -1.16 27.52
C PRO A 82 7.22 -0.36 26.93
N PHE A 83 8.26 -1.03 26.43
CA PHE A 83 9.38 -0.37 25.74
C PHE A 83 8.97 0.22 24.38
N ASP A 84 8.10 -0.45 23.62
CA ASP A 84 7.61 0.07 22.33
C ASP A 84 6.68 1.27 22.53
N LYS A 85 5.91 1.28 23.62
CA LYS A 85 5.11 2.44 24.05
C LYS A 85 6.00 3.63 24.42
N LEU A 86 7.09 3.39 25.15
CA LEU A 86 8.06 4.43 25.47
C LEU A 86 8.70 4.99 24.18
N LEU A 87 9.20 4.14 23.29
CA LEU A 87 9.72 4.52 21.97
C LEU A 87 8.73 5.38 21.19
N LEU A 88 7.45 4.97 21.12
CA LEU A 88 6.40 5.74 20.48
C LEU A 88 6.18 7.10 21.13
N THR A 89 6.18 7.19 22.47
CA THR A 89 6.02 8.49 23.15
C THR A 89 7.18 9.45 22.86
N VAL A 90 8.45 9.00 22.87
CA VAL A 90 9.56 9.91 22.52
C VAL A 90 9.54 10.27 21.03
N GLY A 91 9.17 9.33 20.15
CA GLY A 91 9.00 9.58 18.72
C GLY A 91 7.92 10.62 18.41
N VAL A 92 6.78 10.57 19.10
CA VAL A 92 5.72 11.61 18.99
C VAL A 92 6.22 12.98 19.46
N ILE A 93 6.98 13.02 20.57
CA ILE A 93 7.55 14.27 21.10
C ILE A 93 8.59 14.86 20.13
N THR A 94 9.50 14.03 19.60
CA THR A 94 10.55 14.50 18.67
C THR A 94 10.00 14.86 17.30
N ALA A 95 9.01 14.12 16.78
CA ALA A 95 8.28 14.50 15.56
C ALA A 95 7.54 15.83 15.71
N GLY A 96 6.91 16.06 16.87
CA GLY A 96 6.27 17.34 17.20
C GLY A 96 7.26 18.49 17.30
N ALA A 97 8.39 18.29 17.99
CA ALA A 97 9.46 19.28 18.06
C ALA A 97 10.00 19.63 16.67
N ASN A 98 10.28 18.63 15.83
CA ASN A 98 10.76 18.85 14.46
C ASN A 98 9.72 19.58 13.58
N GLY A 99 8.42 19.25 13.75
CA GLY A 99 7.33 19.98 13.08
C GLY A 99 7.31 21.47 13.42
N ALA A 100 7.60 21.84 14.67
CA ALA A 100 7.66 23.23 15.11
C ALA A 100 8.95 23.98 14.71
N LEU A 101 10.07 23.28 14.50
CA LEU A 101 11.35 23.90 14.10
C LEU A 101 11.28 24.58 12.72
N PHE A 102 10.50 24.05 11.77
CA PHE A 102 10.41 24.66 10.44
C PHE A 102 9.68 26.04 10.44
N PRO A 103 8.54 26.23 11.14
CA PRO A 103 7.99 27.57 11.38
C PRO A 103 8.89 28.50 12.20
N LEU A 104 9.66 27.97 13.17
CA LEU A 104 10.63 28.78 13.93
C LEU A 104 11.77 29.31 13.06
N MET A 105 12.24 28.52 12.09
CA MET A 105 13.24 28.94 11.10
C MET A 105 12.81 30.21 10.34
N ALA A 106 11.52 30.33 10.00
CA ALA A 106 10.98 31.52 9.34
C ALA A 106 11.01 32.77 10.24
N LEU A 107 10.93 32.62 11.56
CA LEU A 107 11.09 33.74 12.50
C LEU A 107 12.53 34.24 12.58
N VAL A 108 13.50 33.32 12.61
CA VAL A 108 14.92 33.70 12.59
C VAL A 108 15.27 34.37 11.26
N PHE A 109 14.71 33.90 10.14
CA PHE A 109 14.85 34.56 8.84
C PHE A 109 14.31 36.00 8.85
N GLY A 110 13.14 36.23 9.47
CA GLY A 110 12.58 37.57 9.66
C GLY A 110 13.52 38.50 10.42
N ASN A 111 14.13 38.01 11.51
CA ASN A 111 15.11 38.78 12.30
C ASN A 111 16.36 39.16 11.47
N VAL A 112 16.87 38.24 10.64
CA VAL A 112 17.99 38.53 9.72
C VAL A 112 17.62 39.65 8.74
N LEU A 113 16.42 39.58 8.15
CA LEU A 113 15.96 40.60 7.21
C LEU A 113 15.83 41.98 7.88
N THR A 114 15.34 42.04 9.13
CA THR A 114 15.31 43.28 9.91
C THR A 114 16.73 43.80 10.21
N GLY A 115 17.67 42.94 10.59
CA GLY A 115 19.08 43.32 10.83
C GLY A 115 19.77 43.94 9.62
N PHE A 116 19.47 43.46 8.40
CA PHE A 116 19.94 44.07 7.15
C PHE A 116 19.16 45.32 6.71
N SER A 117 17.97 45.56 7.25
CA SER A 117 17.13 46.71 6.86
C SER A 117 17.54 48.04 7.51
N HIS A 118 18.34 47.99 8.59
CA HIS A 118 18.87 49.17 9.26
C HIS A 118 20.26 49.56 8.70
N ILE A 119 20.51 50.87 8.61
CA ILE A 119 21.79 51.44 8.20
C ILE A 119 22.28 52.35 9.34
N PRO A 120 23.49 52.13 9.91
CA PRO A 120 24.43 51.06 9.60
C PRO A 120 23.90 49.67 9.97
N ILE A 121 24.42 48.64 9.30
CA ILE A 121 24.01 47.23 9.49
C ILE A 121 24.42 46.77 10.90
N ASP A 122 23.46 46.20 11.64
CA ASP A 122 23.72 45.58 12.94
C ASP A 122 24.33 44.18 12.75
N MET A 123 25.66 44.13 12.73
CA MET A 123 26.42 42.89 12.56
C MET A 123 26.23 41.91 13.73
N ASP A 124 25.94 42.40 14.94
CA ASP A 124 25.73 41.55 16.12
C ASP A 124 24.38 40.83 16.02
N ALA A 125 23.33 41.53 15.57
CA ALA A 125 22.03 40.90 15.28
C ALA A 125 22.13 39.83 14.18
N VAL A 126 22.86 40.11 13.09
CA VAL A 126 23.08 39.15 11.98
C VAL A 126 23.87 37.93 12.46
N ASN A 127 24.96 38.12 13.20
CA ASN A 127 25.79 37.03 13.73
C ASN A 127 25.00 36.17 14.73
N LYS A 128 24.23 36.78 15.63
CA LYS A 128 23.34 36.05 16.55
C LYS A 128 22.32 35.20 15.81
N ALA A 129 21.65 35.76 14.80
CA ALA A 129 20.66 35.03 14.03
C ALA A 129 21.29 33.89 13.20
N ALA A 130 22.53 34.04 12.73
CA ALA A 130 23.29 32.95 12.09
C ALA A 130 23.59 31.79 13.07
N LEU A 131 23.89 32.09 14.33
CA LEU A 131 24.03 31.08 15.39
C LEU A 131 22.68 30.40 15.71
N ASP A 132 21.58 31.15 15.77
CA ASP A 132 20.23 30.60 15.95
C ASP A 132 19.86 29.64 14.81
N PHE A 133 20.20 29.97 13.55
CA PHE A 133 20.05 29.07 12.40
C PHE A 133 20.86 27.78 12.54
N ALA A 134 22.13 27.88 12.97
CA ALA A 134 22.98 26.70 13.18
C ALA A 134 22.42 25.80 14.30
N LEU A 135 21.92 26.38 15.39
CA LEU A 135 21.27 25.65 16.49
C LEU A 135 20.00 24.94 16.02
N ILE A 136 19.14 25.62 15.25
CA ILE A 136 17.93 25.04 14.66
C ILE A 136 18.28 23.89 13.70
N ALA A 137 19.31 24.01 12.87
CA ALA A 137 19.76 22.95 11.96
C ALA A 137 20.24 21.69 12.73
N ILE A 138 21.03 21.88 13.79
CA ILE A 138 21.48 20.80 14.68
C ILE A 138 20.27 20.13 15.38
N ALA A 139 19.35 20.93 15.90
CA ALA A 139 18.13 20.44 16.55
C ALA A 139 17.23 19.64 15.59
N MET A 140 17.04 20.11 14.35
CA MET A 140 16.29 19.39 13.32
C MET A 140 16.95 18.04 13.01
N PHE A 141 18.28 18.01 12.81
CA PHE A 141 19.00 16.76 12.52
C PHE A 141 18.79 15.70 13.61
N PHE A 142 18.98 16.05 14.89
CA PHE A 142 18.81 15.11 15.99
C PHE A 142 17.35 14.71 16.22
N THR A 143 16.41 15.64 16.15
CA THR A 143 14.98 15.33 16.37
C THR A 143 14.37 14.50 15.24
N ASP A 144 14.71 14.77 13.98
CA ASP A 144 14.24 13.99 12.84
C ASP A 144 14.85 12.59 12.81
N TYR A 145 16.17 12.47 13.07
CA TYR A 145 16.84 11.17 13.17
C TYR A 145 16.25 10.32 14.30
N LEU A 146 16.04 10.89 15.49
CA LEU A 146 15.46 10.17 16.62
C LEU A 146 14.00 9.79 16.39
N SER A 147 13.20 10.68 15.77
CA SER A 147 11.84 10.35 15.31
C SER A 147 11.86 9.17 14.34
N TYR A 148 12.65 9.25 13.27
CA TYR A 148 12.77 8.22 12.25
C TYR A 148 13.13 6.85 12.84
N VAL A 149 14.20 6.79 13.65
CA VAL A 149 14.68 5.54 14.26
C VAL A 149 13.64 4.95 15.22
N THR A 150 12.99 5.77 16.06
CA THR A 150 12.02 5.28 17.05
C THR A 150 10.75 4.71 16.40
N PHE A 151 10.18 5.40 15.40
CA PHE A 151 9.03 4.90 14.65
C PHE A 151 9.38 3.65 13.83
N TYR A 152 10.51 3.65 13.12
CA TYR A 152 10.93 2.51 12.29
C TYR A 152 11.19 1.26 13.13
N TYR A 153 11.95 1.39 14.23
CA TYR A 153 12.30 0.27 15.12
C TYR A 153 11.06 -0.30 15.83
N SER A 154 10.16 0.56 16.31
CA SER A 154 8.89 0.15 16.93
C SER A 154 7.99 -0.60 15.95
N ALA A 155 7.92 -0.16 14.68
CA ALA A 155 7.15 -0.83 13.64
C ALA A 155 7.71 -2.22 13.28
N GLU A 156 9.04 -2.36 13.10
CA GLU A 156 9.68 -3.65 12.83
C GLU A 156 9.45 -4.66 13.97
N ARG A 157 9.63 -4.23 15.22
CA ARG A 157 9.46 -5.10 16.39
C ARG A 157 8.03 -5.61 16.54
N GLN A 158 7.05 -4.73 16.38
CA GLN A 158 5.63 -5.13 16.38
C GLN A 158 5.27 -6.02 15.19
N MET A 159 5.86 -5.76 14.02
CA MET A 159 5.61 -6.57 12.83
C MET A 159 6.19 -7.99 12.95
N LYS A 160 7.34 -8.15 13.60
CA LYS A 160 7.92 -9.45 13.94
C LYS A 160 6.96 -10.26 14.82
N VAL A 161 6.44 -9.67 15.91
CA VAL A 161 5.48 -10.33 16.81
C VAL A 161 4.19 -10.68 16.09
N LEU A 162 3.62 -9.75 15.30
CA LEU A 162 2.41 -9.98 14.52
C LEU A 162 2.56 -11.15 13.54
N ARG A 163 3.70 -11.25 12.83
CA ARG A 163 3.99 -12.37 11.93
C ARG A 163 4.13 -13.69 12.68
N THR A 164 4.78 -13.71 13.83
CA THR A 164 4.93 -14.92 14.64
C THR A 164 3.58 -15.43 15.16
N GLU A 165 2.74 -14.57 15.74
CA GLU A 165 1.42 -15.00 16.24
C GLU A 165 0.45 -15.34 15.10
N ALA A 166 0.49 -14.62 13.97
CA ALA A 166 -0.31 -14.97 12.80
C ALA A 166 0.08 -16.35 12.24
N LEU A 167 1.39 -16.60 12.01
CA LEU A 167 1.87 -17.90 11.53
C LEU A 167 1.53 -19.03 12.51
N LYS A 168 1.71 -18.81 13.81
CA LYS A 168 1.33 -19.76 14.85
C LYS A 168 -0.16 -20.08 14.80
N HIS A 169 -1.04 -19.07 14.69
CA HIS A 169 -2.47 -19.29 14.62
C HIS A 169 -2.88 -20.05 13.34
N MET A 170 -2.24 -19.75 12.20
CA MET A 170 -2.45 -20.48 10.94
C MET A 170 -2.10 -21.97 11.11
N LEU A 171 -1.01 -22.31 11.79
CA LEU A 171 -0.62 -23.72 12.05
C LEU A 171 -1.60 -24.49 12.96
N TYR A 172 -2.50 -23.82 13.67
CA TYR A 172 -3.54 -24.43 14.53
C TYR A 172 -4.94 -24.40 13.91
N LEU A 173 -5.07 -24.04 12.63
CA LEU A 173 -6.37 -23.91 11.96
C LEU A 173 -6.84 -25.26 11.40
N ASP A 174 -8.15 -25.51 11.44
CA ASP A 174 -8.74 -26.80 11.05
C ASP A 174 -8.50 -27.12 9.56
N ILE A 175 -8.36 -28.41 9.24
CA ILE A 175 -8.14 -28.88 7.86
C ILE A 175 -9.26 -28.43 6.90
N SER A 176 -10.52 -28.40 7.37
CA SER A 176 -11.67 -27.93 6.59
C SER A 176 -11.57 -26.46 6.19
N TRP A 177 -10.87 -25.63 6.96
CA TRP A 177 -10.59 -24.25 6.55
C TRP A 177 -9.59 -24.20 5.40
N TYR A 178 -8.59 -25.09 5.40
CA TYR A 178 -7.62 -25.23 4.32
C TYR A 178 -8.19 -25.85 3.04
N ASP A 179 -9.27 -26.63 3.12
CA ASP A 179 -10.01 -27.10 1.95
C ASP A 179 -10.75 -25.96 1.23
N GLU A 180 -11.18 -24.92 1.96
CA GLU A 180 -11.81 -23.70 1.40
C GLU A 180 -10.79 -22.64 0.94
N ASN A 181 -9.56 -22.64 1.47
CA ASN A 181 -8.60 -21.54 1.35
C ASN A 181 -7.23 -21.99 0.82
N ASP A 182 -6.85 -21.50 -0.36
CA ASP A 182 -5.57 -21.79 -1.00
C ASP A 182 -4.35 -21.38 -0.14
N ALA A 183 -3.62 -22.38 0.35
CA ALA A 183 -2.44 -22.22 1.20
C ALA A 183 -1.32 -21.38 0.56
N LEU A 184 -1.22 -21.32 -0.77
CA LEU A 184 -0.22 -20.49 -1.47
C LEU A 184 -0.55 -18.99 -1.33
N GLN A 185 -1.84 -18.64 -1.37
CA GLN A 185 -2.29 -17.26 -1.15
C GLN A 185 -2.05 -16.81 0.29
N LEU A 186 -2.16 -17.71 1.28
CA LEU A 186 -1.92 -17.39 2.68
C LEU A 186 -0.52 -16.84 2.95
N SER A 187 0.52 -17.52 2.44
CA SER A 187 1.92 -17.09 2.61
C SER A 187 2.20 -15.74 1.94
N SER A 188 1.66 -15.56 0.73
CA SER A 188 1.72 -14.30 -0.02
C SER A 188 1.05 -13.14 0.73
N ARG A 189 -0.16 -13.36 1.28
CA ARG A 189 -0.87 -12.35 2.07
C ARG A 189 -0.19 -12.05 3.40
N LEU A 190 0.27 -13.08 4.12
CA LEU A 190 1.03 -12.91 5.36
C LEU A 190 2.27 -12.05 5.14
N THR A 191 2.96 -12.17 4.00
CA THR A 191 4.12 -11.34 3.67
C THR A 191 3.72 -9.95 3.16
N GLY A 192 2.82 -9.88 2.18
CA GLY A 192 2.48 -8.64 1.47
C GLY A 192 1.62 -7.67 2.26
N ASP A 193 0.63 -8.15 3.02
CA ASP A 193 -0.23 -7.27 3.82
C ASP A 193 0.47 -6.80 5.10
N THR A 194 1.36 -7.61 5.68
CA THR A 194 2.18 -7.18 6.84
C THR A 194 3.17 -6.06 6.49
N VAL A 195 3.77 -6.05 5.29
CA VAL A 195 4.61 -4.93 4.83
C VAL A 195 3.80 -3.63 4.78
N LYS A 196 2.58 -3.65 4.21
CA LYS A 196 1.71 -2.46 4.13
C LYS A 196 1.34 -1.93 5.52
N ILE A 197 1.06 -2.82 6.47
CA ILE A 197 0.77 -2.44 7.87
C ILE A 197 2.03 -1.84 8.52
N LYS A 198 3.22 -2.41 8.29
CA LYS A 198 4.49 -1.89 8.79
C LYS A 198 4.76 -0.48 8.29
N ASP A 199 4.62 -0.26 6.99
CA ASP A 199 4.81 1.05 6.35
C ASP A 199 3.86 2.11 6.91
N GLY A 200 2.63 1.73 7.27
CA GLY A 200 1.65 2.61 7.89
C GLY A 200 1.94 2.92 9.36
N MET A 201 2.52 1.99 10.12
CA MET A 201 2.88 2.17 11.54
C MET A 201 4.24 2.83 11.77
N GLY A 202 5.14 2.74 10.78
CA GLY A 202 6.48 3.30 10.83
C GLY A 202 6.52 4.78 10.45
N GLN A 203 7.47 5.15 9.60
CA GLN A 203 7.78 6.54 9.26
C GLN A 203 6.55 7.38 8.86
N LYS A 204 5.62 6.82 8.07
CA LYS A 204 4.44 7.56 7.56
C LYS A 204 3.55 8.12 8.68
N LEU A 205 3.51 7.47 9.86
CA LEU A 205 2.79 8.00 11.01
C LEU A 205 3.54 9.19 11.64
N GLY A 206 4.87 9.09 11.78
CA GLY A 206 5.72 10.18 12.24
C GLY A 206 5.66 11.40 11.33
N ASP A 207 5.72 11.20 10.01
CA ASP A 207 5.57 12.26 9.00
C ASP A 207 4.18 12.93 9.09
N SER A 208 3.11 12.14 9.23
CA SER A 208 1.75 12.65 9.41
C SER A 208 1.62 13.55 10.65
N LEU A 209 2.21 13.14 11.78
CA LEU A 209 2.25 13.94 13.01
C LEU A 209 3.10 15.20 12.84
N ARG A 210 4.29 15.09 12.26
CA ARG A 210 5.20 16.21 11.95
C ARG A 210 4.48 17.27 11.11
N PHE A 211 3.85 16.89 10.00
CA PHE A 211 3.12 17.84 9.15
C PHE A 211 1.88 18.44 9.83
N THR A 212 1.18 17.67 10.67
CA THR A 212 0.05 18.20 11.46
C THR A 212 0.51 19.26 12.47
N VAL A 213 1.61 19.01 13.19
CA VAL A 213 2.18 19.98 14.13
C VAL A 213 2.77 21.19 13.41
N GLN A 214 3.46 20.98 12.28
CA GLN A 214 4.01 22.05 11.44
C GLN A 214 2.91 22.98 10.91
N PHE A 215 1.77 22.42 10.48
CA PHE A 215 0.60 23.20 10.05
C PHE A 215 0.05 24.06 11.20
N ILE A 216 -0.20 23.46 12.38
CA ILE A 216 -0.72 24.17 13.56
C ILE A 216 0.26 25.27 14.02
N ALA A 217 1.55 24.94 14.17
CA ALA A 217 2.57 25.87 14.62
C ALA A 217 2.78 27.03 13.63
N GLY A 218 2.75 26.75 12.32
CA GLY A 218 2.81 27.77 11.28
C GLY A 218 1.65 28.76 11.33
N PHE A 219 0.42 28.25 11.49
CA PHE A 219 -0.77 29.10 11.65
C PHE A 219 -0.73 29.95 12.92
N VAL A 220 -0.33 29.38 14.06
CA VAL A 220 -0.20 30.13 15.34
C VAL A 220 0.83 31.25 15.21
N ILE A 221 2.03 30.95 14.68
CA ILE A 221 3.09 31.95 14.48
C ILE A 221 2.65 33.05 13.51
N GLY A 222 1.93 32.68 12.45
CA GLY A 222 1.35 33.60 11.48
C GLY A 222 0.39 34.61 12.11
N PHE A 223 -0.64 34.13 12.82
CA PHE A 223 -1.62 35.00 13.49
C PHE A 223 -0.98 35.90 14.57
N VAL A 224 0.07 35.43 15.27
CA VAL A 224 0.78 36.22 16.28
C VAL A 224 1.63 37.34 15.67
N ARG A 225 2.17 37.17 14.45
CA ARG A 225 2.98 38.21 13.77
C ARG A 225 2.15 39.20 12.97
N GLY A 226 1.11 38.75 12.29
CA GLY A 226 0.33 39.58 11.37
C GLY A 226 -0.97 38.91 10.95
N TRP A 227 -2.03 39.18 11.71
CA TRP A 227 -3.35 38.59 11.50
C TRP A 227 -3.96 38.94 10.13
N ASP A 228 -3.75 40.16 9.63
CA ASP A 228 -4.29 40.63 8.34
C ASP A 228 -3.81 39.77 7.15
N ILE A 229 -2.48 39.68 6.97
CA ILE A 229 -1.86 38.94 5.86
C ILE A 229 -2.16 37.44 5.98
N THR A 230 -2.16 36.91 7.21
CA THR A 230 -2.41 35.48 7.43
C THR A 230 -3.87 35.09 7.24
N LEU A 231 -4.84 35.97 7.52
CA LEU A 231 -6.24 35.74 7.19
C LEU A 231 -6.47 35.68 5.67
N VAL A 232 -5.83 36.57 4.90
CA VAL A 232 -5.92 36.54 3.42
C VAL A 232 -5.34 35.24 2.86
N MET A 233 -4.18 34.79 3.35
CA MET A 233 -3.58 33.51 2.92
C MET A 233 -4.41 32.30 3.37
N ALA A 234 -5.05 32.37 4.55
CA ALA A 234 -5.95 31.32 5.05
C ALA A 234 -7.16 31.10 4.13
N CYS A 235 -7.66 32.13 3.44
CA CYS A 235 -8.74 32.01 2.46
C CYS A 235 -8.34 31.23 1.19
N VAL A 236 -7.05 31.18 0.83
CA VAL A 236 -6.55 30.45 -0.36
C VAL A 236 -6.33 28.95 -0.04
N MET A 237 -5.94 28.62 1.19
CA MET A 237 -5.72 27.24 1.65
C MET A 237 -6.88 26.24 1.39
N PRO A 238 -8.17 26.54 1.64
CA PRO A 238 -9.25 25.61 1.35
C PRO A 238 -9.42 25.36 -0.16
N PHE A 239 -9.19 26.37 -1.01
CA PHE A 239 -9.24 26.19 -2.47
C PHE A 239 -8.15 25.23 -2.95
N MET A 240 -6.91 25.41 -2.47
CA MET A 240 -5.80 24.47 -2.73
C MET A 240 -6.10 23.05 -2.22
N THR A 241 -6.68 22.94 -1.02
CA THR A 241 -7.03 21.64 -0.40
C THR A 241 -8.11 20.90 -1.20
N VAL A 242 -9.13 21.61 -1.71
CA VAL A 242 -10.18 21.04 -2.57
C VAL A 242 -9.61 20.58 -3.90
N SER A 243 -8.77 21.41 -4.55
CA SER A 243 -8.11 21.06 -5.82
C SER A 243 -7.24 19.79 -5.69
N LEU A 244 -6.36 19.76 -4.68
CA LEU A 244 -5.48 18.61 -4.43
C LEU A 244 -6.28 17.37 -4.00
N GLY A 245 -7.34 17.53 -3.20
CA GLY A 245 -8.24 16.45 -2.81
C GLY A 245 -8.98 15.84 -4.02
N TRP A 246 -9.42 16.66 -4.97
CA TRP A 246 -10.03 16.22 -6.22
C TRP A 246 -9.03 15.48 -7.13
N LEU A 247 -7.79 15.98 -7.24
CA LEU A 247 -6.70 15.30 -7.96
C LEU A 247 -6.42 13.91 -7.37
N ILE A 248 -6.19 13.83 -6.05
CA ILE A 248 -5.91 12.55 -5.35
C ILE A 248 -7.07 11.57 -5.50
N LYS A 249 -8.33 12.04 -5.40
CA LYS A 249 -9.52 11.19 -5.58
C LYS A 249 -9.60 10.65 -7.01
N THR A 250 -9.37 11.50 -8.01
CA THR A 250 -9.39 11.11 -9.44
C THR A 250 -8.27 10.12 -9.76
N LEU A 251 -7.05 10.38 -9.27
CA LEU A 251 -5.90 9.50 -9.39
C LEU A 251 -6.18 8.10 -8.81
N ARG A 252 -6.78 8.01 -7.63
CA ARG A 252 -7.15 6.72 -7.01
C ARG A 252 -8.18 5.95 -7.85
N ILE A 253 -9.29 6.60 -8.22
CA ILE A 253 -10.38 5.95 -9.00
C ILE A 253 -9.85 5.41 -10.34
N LYS A 254 -9.01 6.18 -11.01
CA LYS A 254 -8.45 5.80 -12.32
C LYS A 254 -7.33 4.77 -12.19
N SER A 255 -6.53 4.80 -11.12
CA SER A 255 -5.54 3.75 -10.80
C SER A 255 -6.22 2.39 -10.55
N ASP A 256 -7.31 2.37 -9.75
CA ASP A 256 -8.14 1.17 -9.53
C ASP A 256 -8.76 0.65 -10.84
N TRP A 257 -9.15 1.55 -11.75
CA TRP A 257 -9.66 1.17 -13.08
C TRP A 257 -8.55 0.59 -13.96
N ALA A 258 -7.39 1.24 -14.04
CA ALA A 258 -6.25 0.76 -14.82
C ALA A 258 -5.79 -0.63 -14.34
N GLN A 259 -5.73 -0.85 -13.02
CA GLN A 259 -5.41 -2.16 -12.45
C GLN A 259 -6.42 -3.25 -12.86
N LYS A 260 -7.72 -2.92 -12.99
CA LYS A 260 -8.74 -3.86 -13.48
C LYS A 260 -8.55 -4.20 -14.97
N VAL A 261 -8.20 -3.21 -15.80
CA VAL A 261 -7.95 -3.45 -17.23
C VAL A 261 -6.68 -4.27 -17.44
N TYR A 262 -5.60 -3.98 -16.70
CA TYR A 262 -4.38 -4.81 -16.73
C TYR A 262 -4.61 -6.23 -16.21
N ALA A 263 -5.49 -6.44 -15.21
CA ALA A 263 -5.87 -7.78 -14.77
C ALA A 263 -6.67 -8.55 -15.86
N GLU A 264 -7.54 -7.86 -16.62
CA GLU A 264 -8.26 -8.47 -17.74
C GLU A 264 -7.31 -8.81 -18.90
N ALA A 265 -6.37 -7.93 -19.24
CA ALA A 265 -5.31 -8.22 -20.22
C ALA A 265 -4.40 -9.39 -19.77
N GLY A 266 -4.02 -9.42 -18.49
CA GLY A 266 -3.26 -10.51 -17.88
C GLY A 266 -3.97 -11.85 -17.98
N SER A 267 -5.29 -11.89 -17.72
CA SER A 267 -6.09 -13.11 -17.88
C SER A 267 -6.15 -13.60 -19.33
N VAL A 268 -6.18 -12.70 -20.32
CA VAL A 268 -6.09 -13.07 -21.75
C VAL A 268 -4.72 -13.65 -22.09
N ALA A 269 -3.64 -13.09 -21.57
CA ALA A 269 -2.30 -13.63 -21.74
C ALA A 269 -2.15 -15.01 -21.08
N GLU A 270 -2.68 -15.18 -19.86
CA GLU A 270 -2.68 -16.44 -19.11
C GLU A 270 -3.49 -17.54 -19.81
N GLU A 271 -4.68 -17.23 -20.33
CA GLU A 271 -5.51 -18.12 -21.17
C GLU A 271 -4.73 -18.59 -22.41
N THR A 272 -4.08 -17.65 -23.11
CA THR A 272 -3.33 -17.88 -24.35
C THR A 272 -2.10 -18.74 -24.11
N LEU A 273 -1.29 -18.41 -23.10
CA LEU A 273 -0.06 -19.11 -22.76
C LEU A 273 -0.34 -20.49 -22.15
N GLY A 274 -1.36 -20.61 -21.28
CA GLY A 274 -1.79 -21.89 -20.71
C GLY A 274 -2.27 -22.88 -21.78
N SER A 275 -2.89 -22.38 -22.86
CA SER A 275 -3.39 -23.19 -23.97
C SER A 275 -2.56 -23.07 -25.26
N ILE A 276 -1.25 -22.75 -25.16
CA ILE A 276 -0.42 -22.34 -26.31
C ILE A 276 -0.42 -23.36 -27.47
N ARG A 277 -0.47 -24.66 -27.19
CA ARG A 277 -0.55 -25.71 -28.23
C ARG A 277 -1.85 -25.61 -29.04
N THR A 278 -2.97 -25.28 -28.41
CA THR A 278 -4.27 -25.10 -29.05
C THR A 278 -4.29 -23.82 -29.89
N VAL A 279 -3.69 -22.73 -29.37
CA VAL A 279 -3.57 -21.46 -30.09
C VAL A 279 -2.72 -21.64 -31.35
N ALA A 280 -1.57 -22.31 -31.25
CA ALA A 280 -0.71 -22.62 -32.38
C ALA A 280 -1.40 -23.57 -33.38
N SER A 281 -2.09 -24.62 -32.92
CA SER A 281 -2.80 -25.56 -33.82
C SER A 281 -3.96 -24.92 -34.59
N LEU A 282 -4.55 -23.85 -34.06
CA LEU A 282 -5.61 -23.07 -34.71
C LEU A 282 -5.07 -21.86 -35.49
N ASN A 283 -3.75 -21.67 -35.54
CA ASN A 283 -3.09 -20.49 -36.11
C ASN A 283 -3.66 -19.17 -35.55
N GLY A 284 -4.00 -19.18 -34.26
CA GLY A 284 -4.73 -18.12 -33.56
C GLY A 284 -3.85 -17.06 -32.90
N GLU A 285 -2.52 -17.14 -33.08
CA GLU A 285 -1.53 -16.32 -32.37
C GLU A 285 -1.77 -14.82 -32.60
N GLN A 286 -1.94 -14.39 -33.85
CA GLN A 286 -2.16 -12.98 -34.17
C GLN A 286 -3.46 -12.44 -33.56
N LYS A 287 -4.51 -13.26 -33.49
CA LYS A 287 -5.78 -12.89 -32.85
C LYS A 287 -5.63 -12.73 -31.32
N ALA A 288 -4.79 -13.55 -30.69
CA ALA A 288 -4.49 -13.42 -29.26
C ALA A 288 -3.65 -12.17 -28.97
N ILE A 289 -2.67 -11.85 -29.82
CA ILE A 289 -1.86 -10.63 -29.74
C ILE A 289 -2.75 -9.38 -29.83
N THR A 290 -3.59 -9.26 -30.87
CA THR A 290 -4.50 -8.10 -31.00
C THR A 290 -5.48 -7.99 -29.82
N LYS A 291 -6.05 -9.12 -29.34
CA LYS A 291 -6.94 -9.13 -28.16
C LYS A 291 -6.24 -8.62 -26.88
N PHE A 292 -4.93 -8.84 -26.73
CA PHE A 292 -4.13 -8.31 -25.63
C PHE A 292 -3.79 -6.83 -25.85
N GLU A 293 -3.33 -6.47 -27.05
CA GLU A 293 -2.96 -5.11 -27.45
C GLU A 293 -4.13 -4.12 -27.28
N ASP A 294 -5.33 -4.47 -27.75
CA ASP A 294 -6.56 -3.68 -27.57
C ASP A 294 -6.84 -3.32 -26.10
N LYS A 295 -6.59 -4.28 -25.18
CA LYS A 295 -6.82 -4.10 -23.74
C LYS A 295 -5.75 -3.22 -23.10
N VAL A 296 -4.49 -3.40 -23.49
CA VAL A 296 -3.37 -2.58 -22.99
C VAL A 296 -3.45 -1.15 -23.50
N TYR A 297 -3.74 -0.96 -24.79
CA TYR A 297 -3.88 0.36 -25.42
C TYR A 297 -5.01 1.20 -24.80
N ALA A 298 -6.13 0.55 -24.47
CA ALA A 298 -7.22 1.21 -23.73
C ALA A 298 -6.78 1.72 -22.35
N ALA A 299 -5.96 0.95 -21.62
CA ALA A 299 -5.41 1.37 -20.33
C ALA A 299 -4.38 2.51 -20.48
N GLU A 300 -3.50 2.41 -21.48
CA GLU A 300 -2.47 3.40 -21.77
C GLU A 300 -3.06 4.77 -22.12
N LYS A 301 -4.05 4.82 -23.03
CA LYS A 301 -4.71 6.06 -23.45
C LYS A 301 -5.32 6.83 -22.28
N GLU A 302 -6.00 6.13 -21.38
CA GLU A 302 -6.59 6.72 -20.16
C GLU A 302 -5.52 7.15 -19.15
N ASN A 303 -4.45 6.37 -18.99
CA ASN A 303 -3.32 6.75 -18.14
C ASN A 303 -2.61 8.01 -18.65
N ILE A 304 -2.37 8.13 -19.95
CA ILE A 304 -1.77 9.32 -20.59
C ILE A 304 -2.69 10.54 -20.40
N ALA A 305 -3.99 10.40 -20.64
CA ALA A 305 -4.95 11.49 -20.44
C ALA A 305 -4.96 11.98 -18.98
N LEU A 306 -4.92 11.06 -18.02
CA LEU A 306 -4.81 11.38 -16.60
C LEU A 306 -3.48 12.05 -16.23
N HIS A 307 -2.34 11.57 -16.77
CA HIS A 307 -1.04 12.15 -16.46
C HIS A 307 -0.94 13.59 -16.98
N LYS A 308 -1.51 13.89 -18.16
CA LYS A 308 -1.65 15.24 -18.70
C LYS A 308 -2.51 16.15 -17.81
N MET A 309 -3.65 15.66 -17.30
CA MET A 309 -4.47 16.41 -16.35
C MET A 309 -3.72 16.66 -15.03
N SER A 310 -3.04 15.63 -14.52
CA SER A 310 -2.24 15.73 -13.29
C SER A 310 -1.10 16.74 -13.41
N SER A 311 -0.37 16.73 -14.54
CA SER A 311 0.73 17.68 -14.76
C SER A 311 0.26 19.14 -14.82
N VAL A 312 -0.93 19.40 -15.37
CA VAL A 312 -1.53 20.75 -15.37
C VAL A 312 -1.85 21.23 -13.96
N VAL A 313 -2.45 20.37 -13.12
CA VAL A 313 -2.73 20.70 -11.71
C VAL A 313 -1.44 20.92 -10.92
N PHE A 314 -0.41 20.08 -11.12
CA PHE A 314 0.90 20.28 -10.49
C PHE A 314 1.60 21.56 -10.96
N SER A 315 1.55 21.92 -12.24
CA SER A 315 2.12 23.18 -12.72
C SER A 315 1.40 24.41 -12.17
N MET A 316 0.08 24.33 -11.99
CA MET A 316 -0.71 25.40 -11.37
C MET A 316 -0.40 25.56 -9.87
N PHE A 317 0.00 24.49 -9.19
CA PHE A 317 0.36 24.51 -7.76
C PHE A 317 1.82 24.93 -7.51
N LEU A 318 2.76 24.55 -8.39
CA LEU A 318 4.18 24.94 -8.27
C LEU A 318 4.49 26.32 -8.87
N GLY A 319 3.58 26.87 -9.69
CA GLY A 319 3.72 28.19 -10.32
C GLY A 319 3.09 29.34 -9.54
N SER A 320 2.49 29.09 -8.37
CA SER A 320 1.87 30.10 -7.48
C SER A 320 2.65 30.27 -6.18
#